data_AF-A0A7S2I8I3-F1
#
_entry.id   AF-A0A7S2I8I3-F1
#
_cell.length_a   1.000
_cell.length_b   1.000
_cell.length_c   1.000
_cell.angle_alpha   90.00
_cell.angle_beta   90.00
_cell.angle_gamma   90.00
#
_symmetry.space_group_name_H-M   'P 1'
#
loop_
_entity.id
_entity.type
_entity.pdbx_description
1 polymer ?
#
loop_
_entity_poly.entity_id
_entity_poly.type
_entity_poly.pdbx_seq_one_letter_code
_entity_poly.pdbx_strand_id
1 'polypeptide(L)'
;SELTTPTQWVESEDLRNAFGTLDRSILSLFMAMSGGDDWAVFYNALDRLPPHYRLFFLVYITFAVFGVVNIVTGVFVESAMQNSKCDRDVVIQEEMEAKKAYLRSMREVFDEMDLNSTGCISLDEFEKNLDDERVIAYFHALKLDVSDAHTLFRLIDFDGSNEVSIDEFLTGCYRLQGESRSL
;
A
#
# COMPACT_ATOMS: atom_id res chain seq x y z
N SER A 1 67.45 -2.25 -37.51
CA SER A 1 66.08 -2.53 -37.98
C SER A 1 65.56 -3.73 -37.22
N GLU A 2 65.13 -3.49 -35.98
CA GLU A 2 64.50 -4.53 -35.17
C GLU A 2 63.05 -4.65 -35.62
N LEU A 3 62.65 -5.85 -36.03
CA LEU A 3 61.27 -6.18 -36.34
C LEU A 3 60.44 -6.00 -35.07
N THR A 4 59.64 -4.93 -35.00
CA THR A 4 58.49 -4.90 -34.09
C THR A 4 57.52 -5.99 -34.56
N THR A 5 57.36 -7.01 -33.73
CA THR A 5 56.54 -8.18 -34.02
C THR A 5 55.07 -7.79 -34.23
N PRO A 6 54.31 -8.48 -35.10
CA PRO A 6 52.91 -8.13 -35.42
C PRO A 6 52.00 -7.99 -34.20
N THR A 7 52.24 -8.78 -33.14
CA THR A 7 51.53 -8.70 -31.86
C THR A 7 51.65 -7.33 -31.19
N GLN A 8 52.77 -6.64 -31.37
CA GLN A 8 52.96 -5.35 -30.71
C GLN A 8 52.05 -4.24 -31.24
N TRP A 9 51.69 -4.30 -32.53
CA TRP A 9 50.85 -3.32 -33.19
C TRP A 9 49.38 -3.53 -32.83
N VAL A 10 48.91 -4.78 -32.85
CA VAL A 10 47.54 -5.17 -32.52
C VAL A 10 47.16 -4.72 -31.10
N GLU A 11 48.00 -5.00 -30.11
CA GLU A 11 47.73 -4.62 -28.71
C GLU A 11 47.72 -3.09 -28.48
N SER A 12 48.50 -2.32 -29.26
CA SER A 12 48.48 -0.85 -29.18
C SER A 12 47.24 -0.24 -29.81
N GLU A 13 46.65 -0.95 -30.77
CA GLU A 13 45.43 -0.55 -31.46
C GLU A 13 44.21 -0.77 -30.56
N ASP A 14 44.18 -1.86 -29.79
CA ASP A 14 43.12 -2.16 -28.82
C ASP A 14 43.00 -1.07 -27.74
N LEU A 15 44.12 -0.69 -27.12
CA LEU A 15 44.14 0.39 -26.11
C LEU A 15 43.65 1.72 -26.70
N ARG A 16 44.05 2.05 -27.93
CA ARG A 16 43.67 3.29 -28.61
C ARG A 16 42.23 3.27 -29.09
N ASN A 17 41.70 2.10 -29.46
CA ASN A 17 40.31 1.94 -29.85
C ASN A 17 39.37 2.05 -28.65
N ALA A 18 39.74 1.46 -27.52
CA ALA A 18 38.95 1.52 -26.29
C ALA A 18 39.09 2.87 -25.55
N PHE A 19 40.31 3.39 -25.40
CA PHE A 19 40.62 4.51 -24.51
C PHE A 19 41.31 5.71 -25.18
N GLY A 20 41.36 5.74 -26.52
CA GLY A 20 42.08 6.80 -27.26
C GLY A 20 41.44 8.18 -27.20
N THR A 21 40.15 8.27 -26.89
CA THR A 21 39.41 9.52 -26.69
C THR A 21 38.47 9.41 -25.49
N LEU A 22 38.05 10.55 -24.95
CA LEU A 22 37.19 10.61 -23.76
C LEU A 22 35.83 9.93 -24.02
N ASP A 23 35.21 10.19 -25.16
CA ASP A 23 33.94 9.59 -25.58
C ASP A 23 34.03 8.07 -25.72
N ARG A 24 35.10 7.57 -26.35
CA ARG A 24 35.37 6.12 -26.45
C ARG A 24 35.62 5.49 -25.09
N SER A 25 36.32 6.19 -24.19
CA SER A 25 36.57 5.71 -22.84
C SER A 25 35.25 5.59 -22.05
N ILE A 26 34.38 6.61 -22.12
CA ILE A 26 33.06 6.58 -21.49
C ILE A 26 32.22 5.43 -22.06
N LEU A 27 32.21 5.27 -23.38
CA LEU A 27 31.47 4.19 -24.05
C LEU A 27 32.00 2.80 -23.64
N SER A 28 33.32 2.60 -23.61
CA SER A 28 33.95 1.35 -23.21
C SER A 28 33.62 0.97 -21.76
N LEU A 29 33.67 1.94 -20.85
CA LEU A 29 33.30 1.73 -19.45
C LEU A 29 31.82 1.37 -19.30
N PHE A 30 30.95 2.04 -20.06
CA PHE A 30 29.52 1.73 -20.08
C PHE A 30 29.24 0.35 -20.67
N MET A 31 29.89 -0.04 -21.77
CA MET A 31 29.76 -1.37 -22.39
C MET A 31 30.22 -2.48 -21.43
N ALA A 32 31.35 -2.28 -20.75
CA ALA A 32 31.86 -3.22 -19.75
C ALA A 32 30.90 -3.39 -18.54
N MET A 33 30.22 -2.34 -18.12
CA MET A 33 29.26 -2.37 -17.00
C MET A 33 27.90 -2.97 -17.40
N SER A 34 27.38 -2.60 -18.58
CA SER A 34 26.03 -2.97 -19.02
C SER A 34 25.95 -4.34 -19.70
N GLY A 35 27.09 -5.01 -19.92
CA GLY A 35 27.15 -6.30 -20.59
C GLY A 35 27.13 -6.20 -22.13
N GLY A 36 27.58 -5.09 -22.69
CA GLY A 36 27.72 -4.91 -24.13
C GLY A 36 28.88 -5.72 -24.71
N ASP A 37 30.09 -5.47 -24.20
CA ASP A 37 31.30 -6.24 -24.50
C ASP A 37 31.88 -6.78 -23.19
N ASP A 38 32.62 -7.89 -23.27
CA ASP A 38 33.25 -8.49 -22.09
C ASP A 38 34.26 -7.52 -21.47
N TRP A 39 34.10 -7.23 -20.18
CA TRP A 39 34.99 -6.36 -19.41
C TRP A 39 36.45 -6.83 -19.47
N ALA A 40 36.70 -8.13 -19.70
CA ALA A 40 38.02 -8.71 -19.87
C ALA A 40 38.75 -8.15 -21.11
N VAL A 41 38.03 -7.79 -22.18
CA VAL A 41 38.61 -7.18 -23.39
C VAL A 41 39.25 -5.84 -23.04
N PHE A 42 38.53 -5.00 -22.29
CA PHE A 42 39.04 -3.70 -21.85
C PHE A 42 40.14 -3.83 -20.79
N TYR A 43 40.02 -4.82 -19.90
CA TYR A 43 41.06 -5.12 -18.91
C TYR A 43 42.38 -5.51 -19.56
N ASN A 44 42.33 -6.37 -20.59
CA ASN A 44 43.51 -6.82 -21.33
C ASN A 44 44.12 -5.70 -22.19
N ALA A 45 43.30 -4.80 -22.75
CA ALA A 45 43.80 -3.63 -23.47
C ALA A 45 44.68 -2.71 -22.59
N LEU A 46 44.52 -2.75 -21.27
CA LEU A 46 45.31 -1.97 -20.31
C LEU A 46 46.64 -2.63 -19.90
N ASP A 47 47.00 -3.81 -20.43
CA ASP A 47 48.17 -4.59 -19.97
C ASP A 47 49.50 -3.84 -20.10
N ARG A 48 49.61 -2.95 -21.09
CA ARG A 48 50.82 -2.13 -21.33
C ARG A 48 50.96 -0.93 -20.40
N LEU A 49 49.89 -0.55 -19.72
CA LEU A 49 49.94 0.51 -18.74
C LEU A 49 50.45 -0.02 -17.40
N PRO A 50 50.99 0.86 -16.55
CA PRO A 50 51.33 0.48 -15.19
C PRO A 50 50.18 -0.28 -14.49
N PRO A 51 50.48 -1.32 -13.67
CA PRO A 51 49.45 -2.21 -13.10
C PRO A 51 48.34 -1.51 -12.30
N HIS A 52 48.59 -0.30 -11.78
CA HIS A 52 47.59 0.47 -11.05
C HIS A 52 46.38 0.85 -11.91
N TYR A 53 46.53 1.03 -13.23
CA TYR A 53 45.40 1.34 -14.11
C TYR A 53 44.40 0.18 -14.19
N ARG A 54 44.89 -1.07 -14.25
CA ARG A 54 44.07 -2.28 -14.19
C ARG A 54 43.36 -2.41 -12.84
N LEU A 55 44.05 -2.07 -11.75
CA LEU A 55 43.44 -2.06 -10.42
C LEU A 55 42.31 -1.02 -10.32
N PHE A 56 42.53 0.20 -10.82
CA PHE A 56 41.50 1.24 -10.87
C PHE A 56 40.29 0.80 -11.69
N PHE A 57 40.51 0.15 -12.84
CA PHE A 57 39.43 -0.39 -13.68
C PHE A 57 38.60 -1.44 -12.93
N LEU A 58 39.24 -2.38 -12.22
CA LEU A 58 38.53 -3.39 -11.42
C LEU A 58 37.72 -2.77 -10.28
N VAL A 59 38.27 -1.77 -9.60
CA VAL A 59 37.53 -1.03 -8.55
C VAL A 59 36.31 -0.32 -9.15
N TYR A 60 36.47 0.32 -10.31
CA TYR A 60 35.36 0.93 -11.04
C TYR A 60 34.26 -0.10 -11.37
N ILE A 61 34.61 -1.22 -12.02
CA ILE A 61 33.63 -2.25 -12.41
C ILE A 61 32.91 -2.81 -11.18
N THR A 62 33.66 -3.10 -10.11
CA THR A 62 33.07 -3.59 -8.86
C THR A 62 32.09 -2.57 -8.29
N PHE A 63 32.49 -1.31 -8.14
CA PHE A 63 31.62 -0.27 -7.60
C PHE A 63 30.40 -0.01 -8.50
N ALA A 64 30.58 -0.01 -9.82
CA ALA A 64 29.52 0.24 -10.78
C ALA A 64 28.48 -0.89 -10.77
N VAL A 65 28.92 -2.15 -10.80
CA VAL A 65 28.03 -3.32 -10.78
C VAL A 65 27.31 -3.42 -9.43
N PHE A 66 28.04 -3.42 -8.31
CA PHE A 66 27.41 -3.50 -6.98
C PHE A 66 26.57 -2.26 -6.68
N GLY A 67 27.02 -1.07 -7.08
CA GLY A 67 26.29 0.18 -6.89
C GLY A 67 24.96 0.18 -7.62
N VAL A 68 24.95 -0.13 -8.92
CA VAL A 68 23.70 -0.19 -9.72
C VAL A 68 22.77 -1.28 -9.20
N VAL A 69 23.29 -2.49 -8.94
CA VAL A 69 22.46 -3.60 -8.43
C VAL A 69 21.86 -3.25 -7.07
N ASN A 70 22.63 -2.64 -6.16
CA ASN A 70 22.13 -2.25 -4.84
C ASN A 70 21.10 -1.12 -4.91
N ILE A 71 21.30 -0.12 -5.80
CA ILE A 71 20.32 0.96 -6.02
C ILE A 71 19.02 0.39 -6.57
N VAL A 72 19.10 -0.42 -7.63
CA VAL A 72 17.93 -1.03 -8.27
C VAL A 72 17.20 -1.93 -7.29
N THR A 73 17.92 -2.80 -6.58
CA THR A 73 17.35 -3.68 -5.55
C THR A 73 16.69 -2.87 -4.44
N GLY A 74 17.33 -1.78 -3.98
CA GLY A 74 16.76 -0.87 -2.99
C GLY A 74 15.42 -0.29 -3.41
N VAL A 75 15.33 0.22 -4.64
CA VAL A 75 14.08 0.78 -5.20
C VAL A 75 12.99 -0.29 -5.33
N PHE A 76 13.34 -1.50 -5.80
CA PHE A 76 12.36 -2.59 -5.91
C PHE A 76 11.85 -3.07 -4.55
N VAL A 77 12.73 -3.20 -3.56
CA VAL A 77 12.35 -3.58 -2.19
C VAL A 77 11.48 -2.50 -1.56
N GLU A 78 11.83 -1.23 -1.71
CA GLU A 78 11.04 -0.11 -1.22
C GLU A 78 9.64 -0.08 -1.85
N SER A 79 9.55 -0.24 -3.18
CA SER A 79 8.27 -0.31 -3.90
C SER A 79 7.42 -1.51 -3.45
N ALA A 80 8.02 -2.69 -3.28
CA ALA A 80 7.30 -3.87 -2.79
C ALA A 80 6.79 -3.69 -1.34
N MET A 81 7.60 -3.05 -0.49
CA MET A 81 7.22 -2.73 0.90
C MET A 81 6.12 -1.67 0.96
N GLN A 82 6.15 -0.66 0.09
CA GLN A 82 5.16 0.42 0.07
C GLN A 82 3.80 -0.08 -0.42
N ASN A 83 3.76 -0.91 -1.47
CA ASN A 83 2.51 -1.53 -1.94
C ASN A 83 1.85 -2.36 -0.84
N SER A 84 2.64 -3.13 -0.08
CA SER A 84 2.12 -3.98 1.01
C SER A 84 1.54 -3.15 2.18
N LYS A 85 2.08 -1.95 2.44
CA LYS A 85 1.55 -1.06 3.48
C LYS A 85 0.29 -0.33 3.02
N CYS A 86 0.31 0.16 1.78
CA CYS A 86 -0.82 0.89 1.23
C CYS A 86 -2.09 0.03 1.21
N ASP A 87 -1.99 -1.24 0.82
CA ASP A 87 -3.15 -2.15 0.82
C ASP A 87 -3.77 -2.28 2.22
N ARG A 88 -2.94 -2.44 3.25
CA ARG A 88 -3.43 -2.57 4.62
C ARG A 88 -4.07 -1.27 5.13
N ASP A 89 -3.43 -0.14 4.88
CA ASP A 89 -3.92 1.17 5.34
C ASP A 89 -5.22 1.55 4.62
N VAL A 90 -5.34 1.21 3.33
CA VAL A 90 -6.58 1.39 2.55
C VAL A 90 -7.72 0.56 3.13
N VAL A 91 -7.51 -0.74 3.39
CA VAL A 91 -8.54 -1.60 3.98
C VAL A 91 -8.98 -1.09 5.37
N ILE A 92 -8.04 -0.67 6.22
CA ILE A 92 -8.38 -0.10 7.53
C ILE A 92 -9.20 1.18 7.38
N GLN A 93 -8.84 2.05 6.44
CA GLN A 93 -9.54 3.30 6.21
C GLN A 93 -10.97 3.06 5.69
N GLU A 94 -11.15 2.13 4.75
CA GLU A 94 -12.47 1.75 4.23
C GLU A 94 -13.40 1.24 5.34
N GLU A 95 -12.91 0.35 6.21
CA GLU A 95 -13.69 -0.17 7.35
C GLU A 95 -14.06 0.96 8.33
N MET A 96 -13.13 1.88 8.61
CA MET A 96 -13.38 3.03 9.49
C MET A 96 -14.39 4.02 8.89
N GLU A 97 -14.35 4.25 7.58
CA GLU A 97 -15.31 5.10 6.87
C GLU A 97 -16.70 4.48 6.82
N ALA A 98 -16.79 3.17 6.53
CA ALA A 98 -18.04 2.42 6.58
C ALA A 98 -18.68 2.48 7.97
N LYS A 99 -17.88 2.28 9.03
CA LYS A 99 -18.35 2.40 10.42
C LYS A 99 -18.84 3.82 10.74
N LYS A 100 -18.14 4.87 10.30
CA LYS A 100 -18.57 6.26 10.51
C LYS A 100 -19.88 6.58 9.78
N ALA A 101 -20.02 6.13 8.54
CA ALA A 101 -21.25 6.30 7.76
C ALA A 101 -22.45 5.59 8.42
N TYR A 102 -22.22 4.37 8.92
CA TYR A 102 -23.21 3.63 9.71
C TYR A 102 -23.64 4.39 10.96
N LEU A 103 -22.68 4.84 11.80
CA LEU A 103 -22.99 5.58 13.03
C LEU A 103 -23.73 6.90 12.75
N ARG A 104 -23.37 7.60 11.66
CA ARG A 104 -24.08 8.81 11.24
C ARG A 104 -25.52 8.52 10.86
N SER A 105 -25.74 7.49 10.04
CA SER A 105 -27.10 7.10 9.62
C SER A 105 -27.94 6.67 10.82
N MET A 106 -27.36 5.94 11.78
CA MET A 106 -28.08 5.56 13.00
C MET A 106 -28.42 6.77 13.86
N ARG A 107 -27.51 7.75 13.93
CA ARG A 107 -27.76 8.98 14.66
C ARG A 107 -28.93 9.77 14.06
N GLU A 108 -28.99 9.86 12.74
CA GLU A 108 -30.08 10.53 12.04
C GLU A 108 -31.43 9.84 12.34
N VAL A 109 -31.47 8.50 12.30
CA VAL A 109 -32.69 7.74 12.67
C VAL A 109 -33.05 7.95 14.15
N PHE A 110 -32.07 7.94 15.05
CA PHE A 110 -32.33 8.19 16.47
C PHE A 110 -32.95 9.57 16.69
N ASP A 111 -32.38 10.60 16.06
CA ASP A 111 -32.88 11.97 16.19
C ASP A 111 -34.26 12.14 15.53
N GLU A 112 -34.62 11.33 14.51
CA GLU A 112 -35.98 11.28 13.94
C GLU A 112 -36.98 10.60 14.90
N MET A 113 -36.54 9.57 15.64
CA MET A 113 -37.39 8.82 16.57
C MET A 113 -37.60 9.54 17.91
N ASP A 114 -36.64 10.35 18.36
CA ASP A 114 -36.69 11.18 19.58
C ASP A 114 -37.55 12.44 19.35
N LEU A 115 -38.88 12.22 19.26
CA LEU A 115 -39.88 13.26 18.95
C LEU A 115 -39.90 14.41 19.98
N ASN A 116 -39.53 14.11 21.23
CA ASN A 116 -39.54 15.07 22.33
C ASN A 116 -38.16 15.68 22.60
N SER A 117 -37.11 15.25 21.87
CA SER A 117 -35.72 15.70 22.03
C SER A 117 -35.18 15.54 23.45
N THR A 118 -35.56 14.46 24.13
CA THR A 118 -35.08 14.14 25.48
C THR A 118 -33.68 13.54 25.48
N GLY A 119 -33.21 13.07 24.32
CA GLY A 119 -31.98 12.28 24.19
C GLY A 119 -32.19 10.79 24.46
N CYS A 120 -33.43 10.35 24.63
CA CYS A 120 -33.87 8.97 24.83
C CYS A 120 -35.11 8.69 23.99
N ILE A 121 -35.32 7.44 23.58
CA ILE A 121 -36.54 7.01 22.89
C ILE A 121 -37.38 6.20 23.86
N SER A 122 -38.59 6.68 24.17
CA SER A 122 -39.56 5.92 24.98
C SER A 122 -40.23 4.82 24.16
N LEU A 123 -40.82 3.80 24.81
CA LEU A 123 -41.56 2.74 24.12
C LEU A 123 -42.69 3.30 23.24
N ASP A 124 -43.43 4.31 23.72
CA ASP A 124 -44.49 4.96 22.95
C ASP A 124 -43.97 5.66 21.69
N GLU A 125 -42.80 6.28 21.76
CA GLU A 125 -42.15 6.90 20.60
C GLU A 125 -41.63 5.83 19.64
N PHE A 126 -41.07 4.75 20.17
CA PHE A 126 -40.60 3.63 19.37
C PHE A 126 -41.74 2.98 18.56
N GLU A 127 -42.88 2.71 19.20
CA GLU A 127 -44.06 2.15 18.53
C GLU A 127 -44.63 3.10 17.47
N LYS A 128 -44.75 4.39 17.77
CA LYS A 128 -45.24 5.39 16.81
C LYS A 128 -44.32 5.55 15.59
N ASN A 129 -43.02 5.48 15.80
CA ASN A 129 -42.05 5.59 14.70
C ASN A 129 -41.97 4.31 13.86
N LEU A 130 -42.27 3.15 14.44
CA LEU A 130 -42.40 1.89 13.69
C LEU A 130 -43.69 1.78 12.87
N ASP A 131 -44.57 2.79 12.92
CA ASP A 131 -45.65 2.98 11.95
C ASP A 131 -45.21 3.82 10.72
N ASP A 132 -44.05 4.49 10.77
CA ASP A 132 -43.52 5.27 9.65
C ASP A 132 -42.76 4.35 8.67
N GLU A 133 -43.27 4.25 7.43
CA GLU A 133 -42.65 3.47 6.34
C GLU A 133 -41.16 3.80 6.13
N ARG A 134 -40.72 5.03 6.42
CA ARG A 134 -39.31 5.43 6.29
C ARG A 134 -38.45 4.78 7.36
N VAL A 135 -38.89 4.79 8.61
CA VAL A 135 -38.19 4.18 9.74
C VAL A 135 -38.14 2.66 9.57
N ILE A 136 -39.26 2.05 9.17
CA ILE A 136 -39.33 0.62 8.82
C ILE A 136 -38.33 0.27 7.71
N ALA A 137 -38.28 1.08 6.64
CA ALA A 137 -37.34 0.87 5.54
C ALA A 137 -35.88 0.99 6.00
N TYR A 138 -35.57 1.88 6.94
CA TYR A 138 -34.25 1.97 7.55
C TYR A 138 -33.90 0.71 8.33
N PHE A 139 -34.75 0.25 9.25
CA PHE A 139 -34.49 -0.99 9.99
C PHE A 139 -34.31 -2.20 9.05
N HIS A 140 -35.10 -2.29 7.98
CA HIS A 140 -34.89 -3.31 6.95
C HIS A 140 -33.55 -3.16 6.21
N ALA A 141 -33.12 -1.94 5.88
CA ALA A 141 -31.80 -1.69 5.29
C ALA A 141 -30.67 -2.14 6.21
N LEU A 142 -30.90 -2.10 7.53
CA LEU A 142 -29.98 -2.62 8.56
C LEU A 142 -30.11 -4.12 8.78
N LYS A 143 -31.05 -4.79 8.10
CA LYS A 143 -31.41 -6.20 8.26
C LYS A 143 -31.99 -6.54 9.64
N LEU A 144 -32.66 -5.57 10.26
CA LEU A 144 -33.37 -5.77 11.51
C LEU A 144 -34.84 -6.06 11.19
N ASP A 145 -35.35 -7.13 11.78
CA ASP A 145 -36.76 -7.48 11.70
C ASP A 145 -37.53 -6.71 12.78
N VAL A 146 -38.37 -5.76 12.33
CA VAL A 146 -39.19 -4.89 13.19
C VAL A 146 -40.62 -5.41 13.37
N SER A 147 -40.90 -6.67 13.03
CA SER A 147 -42.23 -7.28 13.16
C SER A 147 -42.83 -7.21 14.57
N ASP A 148 -41.98 -7.10 15.60
CA ASP A 148 -42.39 -6.89 16.99
C ASP A 148 -41.56 -5.78 17.64
N ALA A 149 -42.12 -4.57 17.60
CA ALA A 149 -41.57 -3.36 18.22
C ALA A 149 -41.21 -3.56 19.69
N HIS A 150 -42.06 -4.28 20.44
CA HIS A 150 -41.91 -4.45 21.87
C HIS A 150 -40.76 -5.39 22.21
N THR A 151 -40.63 -6.49 21.44
CA THR A 151 -39.50 -7.40 21.57
C THR A 151 -38.19 -6.72 21.16
N LEU A 152 -38.19 -5.95 20.06
CA LEU A 152 -36.99 -5.23 19.63
C LEU A 152 -36.55 -4.18 20.64
N PHE A 153 -37.49 -3.39 21.18
CA PHE A 153 -37.21 -2.40 22.21
C PHE A 153 -36.53 -3.02 23.43
N ARG A 154 -37.07 -4.14 23.93
CA ARG A 154 -36.47 -4.89 25.06
C ARG A 154 -35.11 -5.51 24.77
N LEU A 155 -34.79 -5.79 23.51
CA LEU A 155 -33.46 -6.28 23.13
C LEU A 155 -32.41 -5.17 23.11
N ILE A 156 -32.85 -3.91 22.96
CA ILE A 156 -32.00 -2.73 22.88
C ILE A 156 -31.86 -2.07 24.26
N ASP A 157 -32.93 -1.99 25.05
CA ASP A 157 -32.95 -1.49 26.43
C ASP A 157 -32.17 -2.46 27.35
N PHE A 158 -30.88 -2.19 27.55
CA PHE A 158 -30.00 -3.08 28.31
C PHE A 158 -30.08 -2.83 29.82
N ASP A 159 -30.43 -1.62 30.22
CA ASP A 159 -30.53 -1.23 31.63
C ASP A 159 -31.93 -1.40 32.23
N GLY A 160 -32.94 -1.67 31.39
CA GLY A 160 -34.32 -1.92 31.79
C GLY A 160 -35.04 -0.65 32.25
N SER A 161 -34.57 0.52 31.82
CA SER A 161 -35.14 1.82 32.18
C SER A 161 -36.50 2.08 31.51
N ASN A 162 -36.88 1.28 30.51
CA ASN A 162 -37.99 1.52 29.58
C ASN A 162 -37.79 2.76 28.70
N GLU A 163 -36.55 3.23 28.60
CA GLU A 163 -36.12 4.27 27.68
C GLU A 163 -34.86 3.75 26.97
N VAL A 164 -34.73 4.04 25.68
CA VAL A 164 -33.55 3.65 24.91
C VAL A 164 -32.69 4.89 24.72
N SER A 165 -31.54 4.94 25.39
CA SER A 165 -30.54 5.97 25.15
C SER A 165 -29.88 5.81 23.78
N ILE A 166 -29.24 6.85 23.29
CA ILE A 166 -28.50 6.78 22.02
C ILE A 166 -27.41 5.68 22.02
N ASP A 167 -26.69 5.52 23.12
CA ASP A 167 -25.62 4.52 23.23
C ASP A 167 -26.18 3.09 23.15
N GLU A 168 -27.35 2.88 23.77
CA GLU A 168 -28.09 1.61 23.70
C GLU A 168 -28.64 1.38 22.30
N PHE A 169 -29.24 2.39 21.67
CA PHE A 169 -29.73 2.29 20.29
C PHE A 169 -28.62 1.89 19.31
N LEU A 170 -27.49 2.61 19.36
CA LEU A 170 -26.33 2.35 18.50
C LEU A 170 -25.74 0.96 18.75
N THR A 171 -25.58 0.59 20.02
CA THR A 171 -24.99 -0.70 20.41
C THR A 171 -25.92 -1.86 20.11
N GLY A 172 -27.22 -1.70 20.38
CA GLY A 172 -28.27 -2.68 20.14
C GLY A 172 -28.43 -2.98 18.66
N CYS A 173 -28.59 -1.96 17.82
CA CYS A 173 -28.68 -2.12 16.37
C CYS A 173 -27.41 -2.77 15.79
N TYR A 174 -26.23 -2.37 16.26
CA TYR A 174 -24.95 -2.96 15.81
C TYR A 174 -24.81 -4.44 16.20
N ARG A 175 -25.20 -4.82 17.42
CA ARG A 175 -25.17 -6.21 17.90
C ARG A 175 -26.14 -7.10 17.13
N LEU A 176 -27.39 -6.65 16.97
CA LEU A 176 -28.44 -7.40 16.29
C LEU A 176 -28.11 -7.61 14.80
N GLN A 177 -27.49 -6.62 14.14
CA GLN A 177 -26.97 -6.79 12.78
C GLN A 177 -25.86 -7.85 12.70
N GLY A 178 -24.99 -7.92 13.72
CA GLY A 178 -23.90 -8.90 13.80
C GLY A 178 -24.41 -10.34 13.96
N GLU A 179 -25.41 -10.55 14.83
CA GLU A 179 -25.99 -11.89 15.03
C GLU A 179 -26.79 -12.36 13.81
N SER A 180 -27.48 -11.45 13.12
CA SER A 180 -28.17 -11.71 11.84
C SER A 180 -27.21 -12.18 10.72
N ARG A 181 -25.92 -11.83 10.78
CA ARG A 181 -24.89 -12.31 9.83
C ARG A 181 -24.32 -13.69 10.18
N SER A 182 -24.60 -14.23 11.36
CA SER A 182 -24.06 -15.52 11.82
C SER A 182 -25.04 -16.69 11.74
N LEU A 183 -26.28 -16.43 11.30
CA LEU A 183 -27.32 -17.43 11.05
C LEU A 183 -27.50 -17.72 9.55
#